data_AF-A0A370EHX1-F1
#
_entry.id   AF-A0A370EHX1-F1
#
_cell.length_a   1.000
_cell.length_b   1.000
_cell.length_c   1.000
_cell.angle_alpha   90.00
_cell.angle_beta   90.00
_cell.angle_gamma   90.00
#
_symmetry.space_group_name_H-M   'P 1'
#
loop_
_entity.id
_entity.type
_entity.pdbx_description
1 polymer ?
#
loop_
_entity_poly.entity_id
_entity_poly.type
_entity_poly.pdbx_seq_one_letter_code
_entity_poly.pdbx_strand_id
1 'polypeptide(L)'
;MNNSTKNFLIFMAVVSLLFILGDVFLWVNITNGYNASQYQSAYLNQYPEQVRNLKGLSILPILLLVFASFIFIRSAKTNFIKITTATIATALALIIIWKMFTLL
;
A
#
# COMPACT_ATOMS: atom_id res chain seq x y z
N MET A 1 -5.11 -21.80 -14.74
CA MET A 1 -6.04 -20.89 -14.03
C MET A 1 -7.12 -20.49 -15.01
N ASN A 2 -8.40 -20.64 -14.65
CA ASN A 2 -9.50 -20.21 -15.51
C ASN A 2 -9.42 -18.69 -15.75
N ASN A 3 -9.81 -18.23 -16.93
CA ASN A 3 -9.80 -16.81 -17.29
C ASN A 3 -10.63 -15.95 -16.30
N SER A 4 -11.75 -16.46 -15.81
CA SER A 4 -12.57 -15.77 -14.80
C SER A 4 -11.81 -15.56 -13.48
N THR A 5 -11.10 -16.59 -12.99
CA THR A 5 -10.27 -16.50 -11.78
C THR A 5 -9.12 -15.52 -11.97
N LYS A 6 -8.51 -15.49 -13.15
CA LYS A 6 -7.44 -14.54 -13.48
C LYS A 6 -7.94 -13.09 -13.39
N ASN A 7 -9.06 -12.80 -14.03
CA ASN A 7 -9.63 -11.46 -14.06
C ASN A 7 -10.07 -11.00 -12.68
N PHE A 8 -10.65 -11.89 -11.87
CA PHE A 8 -11.01 -11.61 -10.49
C PHE A 8 -9.79 -11.26 -9.63
N LEU A 9 -8.69 -12.03 -9.73
CA LEU A 9 -7.47 -11.73 -8.99
C LEU A 9 -6.83 -10.41 -9.40
N ILE A 10 -6.86 -10.08 -10.69
CA ILE A 10 -6.38 -8.78 -11.19
C ILE A 10 -7.24 -7.65 -10.63
N PHE A 11 -8.57 -7.80 -10.64
CA PHE A 11 -9.47 -6.83 -10.03
C PHE A 11 -9.15 -6.60 -8.54
N MET A 12 -8.99 -7.69 -7.77
CA MET A 12 -8.59 -7.60 -6.36
C MET A 12 -7.23 -6.92 -6.19
N ALA A 13 -6.25 -7.23 -7.04
CA ALA A 13 -4.93 -6.60 -7.00
C ALA A 13 -5.00 -5.08 -7.29
N VAL A 14 -5.87 -4.65 -8.21
CA VAL A 14 -6.10 -3.22 -8.48
C VAL A 14 -6.74 -2.54 -7.27
N VAL A 15 -7.75 -3.15 -6.66
CA VAL A 15 -8.38 -2.61 -5.43
C VAL A 15 -7.36 -2.47 -4.30
N SER A 16 -6.52 -3.49 -4.10
CA SER A 16 -5.41 -3.45 -3.14
C SER A 16 -4.44 -2.30 -3.43
N LEU A 17 -4.09 -2.09 -4.69
CA LEU A 17 -3.20 -1.01 -5.11
C LEU A 17 -3.81 0.38 -4.84
N LEU A 18 -5.10 0.56 -5.12
CA LEU A 18 -5.81 1.80 -4.82
C LEU A 18 -5.82 2.10 -3.32
N PHE A 19 -6.01 1.07 -2.49
CA PHE A 19 -5.95 1.22 -1.04
C PHE A 19 -4.55 1.67 -0.57
N ILE A 20 -3.49 1.07 -1.09
CA ILE A 20 -2.10 1.44 -0.78
C ILE A 20 -1.81 2.87 -1.23
N LEU A 21 -2.25 3.27 -2.41
CA LEU A 21 -2.07 4.63 -2.91
C LEU A 21 -2.82 5.65 -2.04
N GLY A 22 -4.05 5.34 -1.64
CA GLY A 22 -4.82 6.18 -0.72
C GLY A 22 -4.13 6.34 0.62
N ASP A 23 -3.59 5.24 1.18
CA ASP A 23 -2.82 5.23 2.42
C ASP A 23 -1.53 6.07 2.34
N VAL A 24 -0.76 5.90 1.26
CA VAL A 24 0.45 6.69 1.00
C VAL A 24 0.12 8.16 0.82
N PHE A 25 -0.94 8.49 0.10
CA PHE A 25 -1.37 9.87 -0.10
C PHE A 25 -1.78 10.53 1.23
N LEU A 26 -2.55 9.81 2.06
CA LEU A 26 -2.93 10.24 3.39
C LEU A 26 -1.69 10.47 4.27
N TRP A 27 -0.70 9.58 4.19
CA TRP A 27 0.56 9.74 4.92
C TRP A 27 1.34 10.98 4.49
N VAL A 28 1.53 11.17 3.18
CA VAL A 28 2.20 12.36 2.63
C VAL A 28 1.49 13.65 3.04
N ASN A 29 0.15 13.64 3.05
CA ASN A 29 -0.64 14.77 3.51
C ASN A 29 -0.37 15.10 4.99
N ILE A 30 -0.24 14.08 5.84
CA ILE A 30 0.09 14.27 7.26
C ILE A 30 1.51 14.83 7.44
N THR A 31 2.49 14.29 6.71
CA THR A 31 3.88 14.77 6.81
C THR A 31 4.03 16.21 6.34
N ASN A 32 3.15 16.69 5.46
CA ASN A 32 3.16 18.08 4.99
C ASN A 32 2.39 19.04 5.91
N GLY A 33 1.42 18.53 6.70
CA GLY A 33 0.51 19.36 7.49
C GLY A 33 0.79 19.39 8.99
N TYR A 34 1.60 18.48 9.52
CA TYR A 34 1.82 18.30 10.95
C TYR A 34 3.30 18.28 11.29
N ASN A 35 3.63 18.45 12.58
CA ASN A 35 4.98 18.23 13.08
C ASN A 35 5.19 16.75 13.43
N ALA A 36 6.46 16.30 13.48
CA ALA A 36 6.81 14.91 13.74
C ALA A 36 6.18 14.35 15.05
N SER A 37 6.06 15.17 16.09
CA SER A 37 5.42 14.78 17.36
C SER A 37 3.91 14.54 17.26
N GLN A 38 3.28 14.97 16.16
CA GLN A 38 1.83 14.90 15.92
C GLN A 38 1.44 13.89 14.84
N TYR A 39 2.40 13.28 14.14
CA TYR A 39 2.12 12.36 13.03
C TYR A 39 1.25 11.18 13.44
N GLN A 40 1.55 10.58 14.58
CA GLN A 40 0.83 9.41 15.07
C GLN A 40 -0.65 9.70 15.33
N SER A 41 -0.94 10.78 16.06
CA SER A 41 -2.31 11.18 16.39
C SER A 41 -3.06 11.67 15.16
N ALA A 42 -2.41 12.49 14.32
CA ALA A 42 -2.99 12.97 13.05
C ALA A 42 -3.37 11.81 12.11
N TYR A 43 -2.54 10.77 12.06
CA TYR A 43 -2.79 9.56 11.29
C TYR A 43 -3.96 8.74 11.83
N LEU A 44 -3.97 8.43 13.13
CA LEU A 44 -5.05 7.63 13.74
C LEU A 44 -6.40 8.35 13.71
N ASN A 45 -6.41 9.69 13.76
CA ASN A 45 -7.63 10.48 13.70
C ASN A 45 -8.35 10.41 12.35
N GLN A 46 -7.67 9.97 11.28
CA GLN A 46 -8.32 9.70 9.99
C GLN A 46 -9.13 8.40 9.99
N TYR A 47 -8.97 7.55 11.01
CA TYR A 47 -9.62 6.26 11.11
C TYR A 47 -10.67 6.24 12.23
N PRO A 48 -11.79 5.52 12.04
CA PRO A 48 -12.77 5.27 13.08
C PRO A 48 -12.14 4.52 14.27
N GLU A 49 -12.61 4.77 15.48
CA GLU A 49 -12.00 4.26 16.72
C GLU A 49 -11.84 2.74 16.73
N GLN A 50 -12.78 2.02 16.13
CA GLN A 50 -12.80 0.56 16.06
C GLN A 50 -11.63 -0.02 15.24
N VAL A 51 -11.02 0.78 14.36
CA VAL A 51 -9.94 0.37 13.46
C VAL A 51 -8.64 1.14 13.71
N ARG A 52 -8.55 1.93 14.78
CA ARG A 52 -7.32 2.65 15.23
C ARG A 52 -6.26 1.71 15.82
N ASN A 53 -5.91 0.65 15.09
CA ASN A 53 -4.79 -0.22 15.41
C ASN A 53 -3.59 0.16 14.54
N LEU A 54 -2.67 0.92 15.12
CA LEU A 54 -1.52 1.45 14.40
C LEU A 54 -0.65 0.36 13.78
N LYS A 55 -0.43 -0.76 14.50
CA LYS A 55 0.33 -1.91 13.97
C LYS A 55 -0.38 -2.52 12.76
N GLY A 56 -1.69 -2.70 12.85
CA GLY A 56 -2.51 -3.23 11.75
C GLY A 56 -2.49 -2.32 10.52
N LEU A 57 -2.69 -1.02 10.73
CA LEU A 57 -2.70 0.00 9.68
C LEU A 57 -1.32 0.19 9.01
N SER A 58 -0.24 -0.11 9.73
CA SER A 58 1.13 -0.09 9.21
C SER A 58 1.50 -1.35 8.42
N ILE A 59 1.03 -2.53 8.85
CA ILE A 59 1.38 -3.82 8.22
C ILE A 59 0.49 -4.14 7.02
N LEU A 60 -0.80 -3.78 7.07
CA LEU A 60 -1.78 -4.09 6.03
C LEU A 60 -1.35 -3.61 4.63
N PRO A 61 -0.85 -2.37 4.42
CA PRO A 61 -0.38 -1.91 3.12
C PRO A 61 0.74 -2.78 2.54
N ILE A 62 1.64 -3.33 3.38
CA ILE A 62 2.71 -4.22 2.93
C ILE A 62 2.12 -5.55 2.43
N LEU A 63 1.21 -6.15 3.19
CA LEU A 63 0.57 -7.41 2.78
C LEU A 63 -0.19 -7.25 1.46
N LEU A 64 -0.94 -6.16 1.33
CA LEU A 64 -1.65 -5.81 0.10
C LEU A 64 -0.69 -5.56 -1.07
N LEU A 65 0.46 -4.93 -0.80
CA LEU A 65 1.46 -4.62 -1.83
C LEU A 65 2.13 -5.90 -2.34
N VAL A 66 2.49 -6.81 -1.43
CA VAL A 66 3.05 -8.13 -1.78
C VAL A 66 2.05 -8.91 -2.62
N PHE A 67 0.79 -8.96 -2.21
CA PHE A 67 -0.28 -9.62 -2.95
C PHE A 67 -0.46 -9.01 -4.36
N ALA A 68 -0.61 -7.69 -4.45
CA ALA A 68 -0.80 -7.00 -5.72
C ALA A 68 0.41 -7.20 -6.65
N SER A 69 1.63 -7.07 -6.13
CA SER A 69 2.87 -7.27 -6.88
C SER A 69 2.96 -8.68 -7.44
N PHE A 70 2.64 -9.70 -6.63
CA PHE A 70 2.66 -11.09 -7.08
C PHE A 70 1.67 -11.34 -8.22
N ILE A 71 0.45 -10.82 -8.12
CA ILE A 71 -0.56 -10.95 -9.17
C ILE A 71 -0.14 -10.22 -10.45
N PHE A 72 0.33 -8.97 -10.35
CA PHE A 72 0.73 -8.19 -11.52
C PHE A 72 1.93 -8.80 -12.24
N ILE A 73 3.00 -9.18 -11.50
CA ILE A 73 4.19 -9.81 -12.08
C ILE A 73 3.83 -11.13 -12.78
N ARG A 74 2.95 -11.94 -12.19
CA ARG A 74 2.50 -13.21 -12.78
C ARG A 74 1.59 -13.01 -14.00
N SER A 75 0.82 -11.93 -14.02
CA SER A 75 -0.09 -11.61 -15.13
C SER A 75 0.61 -10.97 -16.33
N ALA A 76 1.77 -10.35 -16.12
CA ALA A 76 2.53 -9.61 -17.12
C ALA A 76 3.15 -10.54 -18.19
N LYS A 77 2.87 -10.23 -19.46
CA LYS A 77 3.36 -11.00 -20.61
C LYS A 77 4.81 -10.68 -20.99
N THR A 78 5.25 -9.44 -20.76
CA THR A 78 6.57 -8.95 -21.18
C THR A 78 7.48 -8.70 -19.98
N ASN A 79 8.79 -8.90 -20.15
CA ASN A 79 9.79 -8.59 -19.11
C ASN A 79 9.83 -7.11 -18.76
N PHE A 80 9.58 -6.21 -19.71
CA PHE A 80 9.51 -4.77 -19.44
C PHE A 80 8.45 -4.42 -18.39
N ILE A 81 7.20 -4.86 -18.58
CA ILE A 81 6.10 -4.64 -17.61
C ILE A 81 6.44 -5.22 -16.24
N LYS A 82 7.10 -6.39 -16.19
CA LYS A 82 7.52 -7.01 -14.91
C LYS A 82 8.52 -6.13 -14.17
N ILE A 83 9.53 -5.61 -14.88
CA ILE A 83 10.54 -4.71 -14.32
C ILE A 83 9.87 -3.44 -13.82
N THR A 84 9.05 -2.77 -14.63
CA THR A 84 8.35 -1.54 -14.23
C THR A 84 7.48 -1.76 -13.01
N THR A 85 6.71 -2.85 -12.97
CA THR A 85 5.86 -3.20 -11.82
C THR A 85 6.71 -3.43 -10.57
N ALA A 86 7.82 -4.16 -10.68
CA ALA A 86 8.73 -4.41 -9.56
C ALA A 86 9.37 -3.11 -9.07
N THR A 87 9.80 -2.21 -9.95
CA THR A 87 10.37 -0.90 -9.57
C THR A 87 9.35 -0.05 -8.83
N ILE A 88 8.11 0.04 -9.32
CA ILE A 88 7.03 0.79 -8.65
C ILE A 88 6.71 0.17 -7.29
N ALA A 89 6.61 -1.16 -7.22
CA ALA A 89 6.36 -1.86 -5.97
C ALA A 89 7.48 -1.59 -4.94
N THR A 90 8.74 -1.62 -5.36
CA THR A 90 9.87 -1.28 -4.48
C THR A 90 9.81 0.16 -4.00
N ALA A 91 9.47 1.12 -4.87
CA ALA A 91 9.32 2.51 -4.46
C ALA A 91 8.20 2.69 -3.42
N LEU A 92 7.03 2.06 -3.65
CA LEU A 92 5.92 2.06 -2.68
C LEU A 92 6.32 1.39 -1.36
N ALA A 93 7.05 0.27 -1.42
CA ALA A 93 7.52 -0.42 -0.22
C ALA A 93 8.43 0.48 0.62
N LEU A 94 9.35 1.23 0.00
CA LEU A 94 10.21 2.18 0.71
C LEU A 94 9.41 3.28 1.40
N ILE A 95 8.38 3.82 0.74
CA ILE A 95 7.50 4.84 1.34
C ILE A 95 6.73 4.28 2.53
N ILE A 96 6.18 3.06 2.41
CA ILE A 96 5.47 2.41 3.51
C ILE A 96 6.42 2.12 4.68
N ILE A 97 7.64 1.64 4.41
CA ILE A 97 8.65 1.40 5.44
C ILE A 97 9.01 2.71 6.16
N TRP A 98 9.21 3.81 5.42
CA TRP A 98 9.47 5.12 6.00
C TRP A 98 8.33 5.59 6.91
N LYS A 99 7.07 5.42 6.46
CA LYS A 99 5.88 5.64 7.28
C LYS A 99 5.89 4.79 8.56
N MET A 100 6.26 3.50 8.46
CA MET A 100 6.32 2.63 9.64
C MET A 100 7.33 3.14 10.68
N PHE A 101 8.53 3.53 10.26
CA PHE A 101 9.57 4.06 11.15
C PHE A 101 9.22 5.40 11.80
N THR A 102 8.30 6.16 11.20
CA THR A 102 7.91 7.49 11.70
C THR A 102 6.64 7.45 12.55
N LEU A 103 5.82 6.39 12.41
CA LEU A 103 4.61 6.18 13.19
C LEU A 103 4.80 5.25 14.39
N LEU A 104 5.85 4.41 14.40
CA LEU A 104 6.21 3.49 15.50
C LEU A 104 7.30 4.11 16.39
#